data_AF-A0A1D7WAV9-F1
#
_entry.id   AF-A0A1D7WAV9-F1
#
_cell.length_a   1.000
_cell.length_b   1.000
_cell.length_c   1.000
_cell.angle_alpha   90.00
_cell.angle_beta   90.00
_cell.angle_gamma   90.00
#
_symmetry.space_group_name_H-M   'P 1'
#
loop_
_entity.id
_entity.type
_entity.pdbx_description
1 polymer ?
#
loop_
_entity_poly.entity_id
_entity_poly.type
_entity_poly.pdbx_seq_one_letter_code
_entity_poly.pdbx_strand_id
1 'polypeptide(L)'
;MKYELKQQLKECIKKLTKFNEELKVKLYSMQQDVSDDDEVREYTDKDADENHIIQTRRLLYESQIFLKTIKKLSKPNGILVLHDNYYVKLDNYSCSEIISKECMSQFAMNSLLVSEYINNKDLKDIHCMQQSITNAEDVLLKLNQLSLDNTRQLYKYVKSFHMSLSHRMNEYYSCCDFAQCVLMDFKESQAIKM
;
A
#
# COMPACT_ATOMS: atom_id res chain seq x y z
N MET A 1 -3.63 -1.48 -18.02
CA MET A 1 -2.69 -1.02 -16.99
C MET A 1 -3.11 -1.29 -15.53
N LYS A 2 -4.07 -0.59 -14.91
CA LYS A 2 -4.43 -0.81 -13.48
C LYS A 2 -4.75 -2.27 -13.12
N TYR A 3 -5.43 -2.98 -14.01
CA TYR A 3 -5.71 -4.41 -13.85
C TYR A 3 -4.44 -5.27 -13.87
N GLU A 4 -3.48 -5.00 -14.75
CA GLU A 4 -2.22 -5.74 -14.82
C GLU A 4 -1.37 -5.49 -13.58
N LEU A 5 -1.24 -4.23 -13.16
CA LEU A 5 -0.54 -3.86 -11.92
C LEU A 5 -1.17 -4.55 -10.70
N LYS A 6 -2.50 -4.69 -10.67
CA LYS A 6 -3.20 -5.45 -9.63
C LYS A 6 -2.75 -6.91 -9.58
N GLN A 7 -2.54 -7.55 -10.72
CA GLN A 7 -2.06 -8.93 -10.76
C GLN A 7 -0.58 -9.01 -10.34
N GLN A 8 0.27 -8.10 -10.80
CA GLN A 8 1.67 -8.02 -10.36
C GLN A 8 1.80 -7.86 -8.83
N LEU A 9 0.99 -6.96 -8.23
CA LEU A 9 0.94 -6.83 -6.77
C LEU A 9 0.51 -8.13 -6.08
N LYS A 10 -0.47 -8.87 -6.63
CA LYS A 10 -0.86 -10.17 -6.05
C LYS A 10 0.28 -11.18 -6.09
N GLU A 11 1.01 -11.25 -7.20
CA GLU A 11 2.15 -12.15 -7.34
C GLU A 11 3.27 -11.79 -6.36
N CYS A 12 3.58 -10.49 -6.20
CA CYS A 12 4.53 -10.03 -5.19
C CYS A 12 4.10 -10.43 -3.77
N ILE A 13 2.82 -10.19 -3.41
CA ILE A 13 2.27 -10.58 -2.11
C ILE A 13 2.42 -12.10 -1.90
N LYS A 14 2.09 -12.92 -2.90
CA LYS A 14 2.20 -14.38 -2.82
C LYS A 14 3.64 -14.84 -2.57
N LYS A 15 4.61 -14.26 -3.29
CA LYS A 15 6.04 -14.56 -3.10
C LYS A 15 6.53 -14.16 -1.71
N LEU A 16 6.13 -12.97 -1.22
CA LEU A 16 6.45 -12.51 0.13
C LEU A 16 5.81 -13.40 1.22
N THR A 17 4.59 -13.89 0.99
CA THR A 17 3.93 -14.83 1.91
C THR A 17 4.73 -16.13 1.99
N LYS A 18 5.12 -16.71 0.85
CA LYS A 18 5.95 -17.93 0.82
C LYS A 18 7.26 -17.75 1.58
N PHE A 19 7.98 -16.65 1.34
CA PHE A 19 9.23 -16.38 2.06
C PHE A 19 9.00 -16.23 3.59
N ASN A 20 7.89 -15.63 4.00
CA ASN A 20 7.53 -15.51 5.41
C ASN A 20 7.20 -16.87 6.06
N GLU A 21 6.67 -17.83 5.28
CA GLU A 21 6.46 -19.22 5.71
C GLU A 21 7.80 -19.96 5.88
N GLU A 22 8.76 -19.75 4.98
CA GLU A 22 10.12 -20.30 5.08
C GLU A 22 10.83 -19.80 6.36
N LEU A 23 10.74 -18.51 6.65
CA LEU A 23 11.24 -17.93 7.92
C LEU A 23 10.54 -18.50 9.15
N LYS A 24 9.24 -18.80 9.06
CA LYS A 24 8.49 -19.42 10.16
C LYS A 24 9.04 -20.82 10.47
N VAL A 25 9.31 -21.61 9.44
CA VAL A 25 9.92 -22.95 9.61
C VAL A 25 11.30 -22.84 10.23
N LYS A 26 12.13 -21.91 9.76
CA LYS A 26 13.47 -21.66 10.33
C LYS A 26 13.39 -21.29 11.82
N LEU A 27 12.46 -20.39 12.19
CA LEU A 27 12.27 -20.01 13.59
C LEU A 27 11.93 -21.22 14.46
N TYR A 28 11.03 -22.11 14.00
CA TYR A 28 10.70 -23.32 14.76
C TYR A 28 11.89 -24.26 14.93
N SER A 29 12.74 -24.43 13.91
CA SER A 29 13.95 -25.25 14.06
C SER A 29 14.91 -24.69 15.12
N MET A 30 15.07 -23.37 15.18
CA MET A 30 15.96 -22.73 16.16
C MET A 30 15.45 -22.87 17.60
N GLN A 31 14.13 -22.97 17.79
CA GLN A 31 13.50 -23.15 19.10
C GLN A 31 13.53 -24.62 19.58
N GLN A 32 13.60 -25.59 18.66
CA GLN A 32 13.69 -27.02 19.00
C GLN A 32 15.09 -27.45 19.44
N ASP A 33 16.14 -26.75 18.99
CA ASP A 33 17.53 -27.00 19.40
C ASP A 33 17.84 -26.53 20.86
N VAL A 34 16.83 -26.14 21.64
CA VAL A 34 16.95 -25.59 23.00
C VAL A 34 16.36 -26.53 24.07
N SER A 35 16.01 -27.78 23.74
CA SER A 35 15.62 -28.80 24.72
C SER A 35 16.70 -29.87 24.88
N ASP A 36 17.61 -29.64 25.83
CA ASP A 36 17.98 -30.56 26.91
C ASP A 36 19.27 -30.02 27.57
N ASP A 37 19.15 -29.74 28.88
CA ASP A 37 20.18 -29.38 29.86
C ASP A 37 20.81 -27.95 29.89
N ASP A 38 20.84 -27.44 31.13
CA ASP A 38 21.70 -26.42 31.74
C ASP A 38 21.52 -24.90 31.53
N GLU A 39 21.13 -24.27 32.65
CA GLU A 39 21.74 -23.14 33.38
C GLU A 39 22.28 -21.88 32.64
N VAL A 40 21.88 -20.72 33.17
CA VAL A 40 22.39 -19.35 32.94
C VAL A 40 22.49 -18.94 31.47
N ARG A 41 21.40 -18.35 30.94
CA ARG A 41 21.43 -17.64 29.64
C ARG A 41 22.28 -16.38 29.76
N GLU A 42 23.56 -16.46 29.38
CA GLU A 42 24.23 -15.31 28.78
C GLU A 42 23.47 -14.94 27.50
N TYR A 43 23.19 -13.66 27.29
CA TYR A 43 22.62 -13.18 26.04
C TYR A 43 23.61 -13.49 24.91
N THR A 44 23.34 -14.52 24.12
CA THR A 44 24.22 -15.00 23.04
C THR A 44 23.77 -14.46 21.69
N ASP A 45 24.64 -14.51 20.68
CA ASP A 45 24.32 -14.15 19.29
C ASP A 45 23.11 -14.93 18.74
N LYS A 46 22.78 -16.11 19.29
CA LYS A 46 21.56 -16.87 18.97
C LYS A 46 20.27 -16.10 19.29
N ASP A 47 20.21 -15.40 20.42
CA ASP A 47 19.03 -14.61 20.81
C ASP A 47 18.84 -13.42 19.85
N ALA A 48 19.95 -12.85 19.36
CA ALA A 48 19.92 -11.77 18.38
C ALA A 48 19.41 -12.26 17.01
N ASP A 49 19.83 -13.44 16.56
CA ASP A 49 19.37 -14.05 15.32
C ASP A 49 17.89 -14.43 15.36
N GLU A 50 17.43 -15.02 16.46
CA GLU A 50 16.01 -15.34 16.66
C GLU A 50 15.17 -14.06 16.61
N ASN A 51 15.60 -13.01 17.32
CA ASN A 51 14.92 -11.73 17.30
C ASN A 51 14.91 -11.10 15.90
N HIS A 52 16.02 -11.15 15.15
CA HIS A 52 16.04 -10.67 13.76
C HIS A 52 15.02 -11.40 12.89
N ILE A 53 14.88 -12.72 13.03
CA ILE A 53 13.88 -13.49 12.29
C ILE A 53 12.47 -13.07 12.71
N ILE A 54 12.18 -12.96 14.00
CA ILE A 54 10.87 -12.53 14.53
C ILE A 54 10.49 -11.15 13.96
N GLN A 55 11.41 -10.17 14.02
CA GLN A 55 11.16 -8.83 13.50
C GLN A 55 10.99 -8.82 11.98
N THR A 56 11.80 -9.60 11.26
CA THR A 56 11.69 -9.73 9.79
C THR A 56 10.31 -10.25 9.40
N ARG A 57 9.82 -11.30 10.07
CA ARG A 57 8.50 -11.88 9.81
C ARG A 57 7.37 -10.89 10.09
N ARG A 58 7.45 -10.15 11.19
CA ARG A 58 6.48 -9.10 11.55
C ARG A 58 6.42 -8.02 10.46
N LEU A 59 7.57 -7.48 10.07
CA LEU A 59 7.63 -6.42 9.06
C LEU A 59 7.13 -6.89 7.68
N LEU A 60 7.45 -8.13 7.28
CA LEU A 60 6.92 -8.72 6.05
C LEU A 60 5.39 -8.83 6.08
N TYR A 61 4.82 -9.23 7.22
CA TYR A 61 3.37 -9.31 7.38
C TYR A 61 2.71 -7.93 7.25
N GLU A 62 3.23 -6.91 7.95
CA GLU A 62 2.73 -5.54 7.88
C GLU A 62 2.86 -4.96 6.46
N SER A 63 4.00 -5.16 5.80
CA SER A 63 4.23 -4.76 4.41
C SER A 63 3.22 -5.41 3.44
N GLN A 64 2.87 -6.68 3.65
CA GLN A 64 1.83 -7.34 2.84
C GLN A 64 0.45 -6.69 3.02
N ILE A 65 0.13 -6.19 4.21
CA ILE A 65 -1.12 -5.44 4.47
C ILE A 65 -1.11 -4.12 3.68
N PHE A 66 0.03 -3.41 3.64
CA PHE A 66 0.16 -2.19 2.84
C PHE A 66 -0.03 -2.48 1.36
N LEU A 67 0.65 -3.47 0.79
CA LEU A 67 0.46 -3.87 -0.61
C LEU A 67 -0.99 -4.29 -0.92
N LYS A 68 -1.65 -5.02 -0.03
CA LYS A 68 -3.08 -5.39 -0.16
C LYS A 68 -3.99 -4.16 -0.17
N THR A 69 -3.61 -3.12 0.57
CA THR A 69 -4.36 -1.86 0.63
C THR A 69 -4.15 -1.04 -0.64
N ILE A 70 -2.92 -0.86 -1.08
CA ILE A 70 -2.57 -0.17 -2.34
C ILE A 70 -3.22 -0.84 -3.55
N LYS A 71 -3.31 -2.18 -3.55
CA LYS A 71 -4.04 -2.93 -4.59
C LYS A 71 -5.49 -2.47 -4.78
N LYS A 72 -6.13 -1.83 -3.78
CA LYS A 72 -7.51 -1.31 -3.89
C LYS A 72 -7.62 -0.12 -4.86
N LEU A 73 -6.52 0.56 -5.20
CA LEU A 73 -6.48 1.61 -6.25
C LEU A 73 -6.76 1.07 -7.66
N SER A 74 -6.75 -0.26 -7.84
CA SER A 74 -7.16 -0.91 -9.09
C SER A 74 -8.67 -0.86 -9.36
N LYS A 75 -9.48 -0.39 -8.39
CA LYS A 75 -10.90 -0.16 -8.62
C LYS A 75 -11.08 0.95 -9.67
N PRO A 76 -12.10 0.85 -10.54
CA PRO A 76 -12.40 1.91 -11.47
C PRO A 76 -12.71 3.20 -10.70
N ASN A 77 -12.15 4.30 -11.18
CA ASN A 77 -12.54 5.64 -10.73
C ASN A 77 -13.90 5.96 -11.35
N GLY A 78 -14.75 6.68 -10.63
CA GLY A 78 -16.12 6.87 -11.08
C GLY A 78 -16.80 8.10 -10.54
N ILE A 79 -17.68 8.65 -11.37
CA ILE A 79 -18.69 9.62 -10.97
C ILE A 79 -20.03 8.90 -11.04
N LEU A 80 -20.74 8.84 -9.92
CA LEU A 80 -22.11 8.34 -9.90
C LEU A 80 -23.05 9.54 -9.76
N VAL A 81 -23.95 9.72 -10.73
CA VAL A 81 -25.05 10.69 -10.69
C VAL A 81 -26.36 9.91 -10.76
N LEU A 82 -27.19 9.99 -9.72
CA LEU A 82 -28.55 9.46 -9.75
C LEU A 82 -29.53 10.62 -9.97
N HIS A 83 -30.24 10.59 -11.10
CA HIS A 83 -31.35 11.49 -11.35
C HIS A 83 -32.56 11.10 -10.49
N ASP A 84 -33.38 12.11 -10.18
CA ASP A 84 -34.57 12.10 -9.30
C ASP A 84 -34.32 12.29 -7.79
N ASN A 85 -33.08 12.25 -7.29
CA ASN A 85 -32.77 12.60 -5.88
C ASN A 85 -31.39 13.25 -5.62
N TYR A 86 -30.70 13.74 -6.67
CA TYR A 86 -29.38 14.41 -6.59
C TYR A 86 -28.39 13.72 -5.64
N TYR A 87 -28.17 12.43 -5.86
CA TYR A 87 -27.02 11.75 -5.27
C TYR A 87 -25.87 11.82 -6.28
N VAL A 88 -24.92 12.71 -6.02
CA VAL A 88 -23.68 12.81 -6.78
C VAL A 88 -22.53 12.35 -5.89
N LYS A 89 -21.79 11.35 -6.35
CA LYS A 89 -20.62 10.81 -5.67
C LYS A 89 -19.44 10.77 -6.60
N LEU A 90 -18.28 11.21 -6.11
CA LEU A 90 -17.01 11.16 -6.82
C LEU A 90 -16.12 10.16 -6.08
N ASP A 91 -15.90 8.97 -6.66
CA ASP A 91 -15.27 7.82 -6.00
C ASP A 91 -15.94 7.46 -4.65
N ASN A 92 -15.22 7.69 -3.55
CA ASN A 92 -15.70 7.47 -2.17
C ASN A 92 -16.11 8.77 -1.46
N TYR A 93 -15.93 9.92 -2.10
CA TYR A 93 -16.25 11.22 -1.52
C TYR A 93 -17.74 11.53 -1.67
N SER A 94 -18.36 11.90 -0.54
CA SER A 94 -19.74 12.36 -0.45
C SER A 94 -19.77 13.87 -0.17
N CYS A 95 -20.84 14.54 -0.57
CA CYS A 95 -21.03 15.97 -0.29
C CYS A 95 -20.89 16.30 1.21
N SER A 96 -20.40 17.50 1.49
CA SER A 96 -20.23 18.06 2.83
C SER A 96 -20.80 19.49 2.89
N GLU A 97 -20.72 20.13 4.05
CA GLU A 97 -21.05 21.57 4.18
C GLU A 97 -20.10 22.46 3.37
N ILE A 98 -18.84 22.01 3.18
CA ILE A 98 -17.83 22.75 2.42
C ILE A 98 -18.00 22.51 0.92
N ILE A 99 -18.11 21.24 0.50
CA ILE A 99 -18.35 20.87 -0.90
C ILE A 99 -19.80 20.42 -1.05
N SER A 100 -20.64 21.34 -1.49
CA SER A 100 -22.09 21.12 -1.60
C SER A 100 -22.45 20.15 -2.74
N LYS A 101 -23.65 19.58 -2.67
CA LYS A 101 -24.22 18.75 -3.76
C LYS A 101 -24.27 19.50 -5.09
N GLU A 102 -24.56 20.79 -5.04
CA GLU A 102 -24.64 21.64 -6.23
C GLU A 102 -23.26 21.79 -6.89
N CYS A 103 -22.22 22.08 -6.10
CA CYS A 103 -20.83 22.13 -6.58
C CYS A 103 -20.43 20.80 -7.24
N MET A 104 -20.69 19.66 -6.59
CA MET A 104 -20.41 18.35 -7.17
C MET A 104 -21.21 18.08 -8.44
N SER A 105 -22.46 18.50 -8.51
CA SER A 105 -23.30 18.33 -9.71
C SER A 105 -22.79 19.16 -10.88
N GLN A 106 -22.43 20.41 -10.63
CA GLN A 106 -21.85 21.30 -11.64
C GLN A 106 -20.50 20.77 -12.14
N PHE A 107 -19.66 20.23 -11.24
CA PHE A 107 -18.43 19.54 -11.63
C PHE A 107 -18.74 18.32 -12.50
N ALA A 108 -19.67 17.45 -12.09
CA ALA A 108 -20.05 16.24 -12.82
C ALA A 108 -20.65 16.52 -14.21
N MET A 109 -21.29 17.68 -14.40
CA MET A 109 -21.82 18.12 -15.70
C MET A 109 -20.73 18.69 -16.63
N ASN A 110 -19.54 19.02 -16.12
CA ASN A 110 -18.44 19.52 -16.93
C ASN A 110 -17.57 18.36 -17.44
N SER A 111 -17.90 17.84 -18.63
CA SER A 111 -17.23 16.67 -19.21
C SER A 111 -15.71 16.81 -19.37
N LEU A 112 -15.21 18.02 -19.64
CA LEU A 112 -13.78 18.29 -19.76
C LEU A 112 -13.07 18.14 -18.41
N LEU A 113 -13.58 18.80 -17.37
CA LEU A 113 -13.02 18.70 -16.02
C LEU A 113 -13.11 17.28 -15.45
N VAL A 114 -14.22 16.59 -15.71
CA VAL A 114 -14.39 15.18 -15.32
C VAL A 114 -13.35 14.29 -15.99
N SER A 115 -13.13 14.46 -17.30
CA SER A 115 -12.15 13.68 -18.04
C SER A 115 -10.73 13.95 -17.54
N GLU A 116 -10.39 15.21 -17.29
CA GLU A 116 -9.10 15.62 -16.72
C GLU A 116 -8.89 15.01 -15.32
N TYR A 117 -9.91 15.07 -14.46
CA TYR A 117 -9.88 14.44 -13.14
C TYR A 117 -9.66 12.93 -13.22
N ILE A 118 -10.41 12.21 -14.06
CA ILE A 118 -10.27 10.75 -14.23
C ILE A 118 -8.84 10.41 -14.68
N ASN A 119 -8.32 11.14 -15.68
CA ASN A 119 -6.97 10.93 -16.19
C ASN A 119 -5.90 11.18 -15.12
N ASN A 120 -5.98 12.30 -14.39
CA ASN A 120 -5.03 12.65 -13.35
C ASN A 120 -5.08 11.67 -12.17
N LYS A 121 -6.28 11.24 -11.78
CA LYS A 121 -6.48 10.23 -10.75
C LYS A 121 -5.88 8.89 -11.19
N ASP A 122 -6.13 8.48 -12.42
CA ASP A 122 -5.58 7.26 -12.98
C ASP A 122 -4.05 7.27 -12.98
N LEU A 123 -3.42 8.36 -13.44
CA LEU A 123 -1.98 8.52 -13.43
C LEU A 123 -1.39 8.41 -12.02
N LYS A 124 -2.00 9.08 -11.03
CA LYS A 124 -1.57 9.00 -9.62
C LYS A 124 -1.66 7.58 -9.07
N ASP A 125 -2.78 6.91 -9.31
CA ASP A 125 -2.99 5.54 -8.86
C ASP A 125 -1.99 4.57 -9.48
N ILE A 126 -1.79 4.69 -10.79
CA ILE A 126 -0.83 3.90 -11.56
C ILE A 126 0.58 4.10 -11.00
N HIS A 127 0.99 5.35 -10.77
CA HIS A 127 2.30 5.67 -10.24
C HIS A 127 2.53 5.02 -8.87
N CYS A 128 1.58 5.19 -7.94
CA CYS A 128 1.65 4.60 -6.59
C CYS A 128 1.74 3.06 -6.67
N MET A 129 0.92 2.43 -7.52
CA MET A 129 0.97 0.98 -7.72
C MET A 129 2.30 0.50 -8.32
N GLN A 130 2.81 1.17 -9.36
CA GLN A 130 4.08 0.81 -10.03
C GLN A 130 5.28 0.92 -9.08
N GLN A 131 5.38 2.00 -8.30
CA GLN A 131 6.47 2.16 -7.35
C GLN A 131 6.39 1.11 -6.23
N SER A 132 5.19 0.78 -5.78
CA SER A 132 4.99 -0.29 -4.79
C SER A 132 5.39 -1.67 -5.32
N ILE A 133 5.14 -1.95 -6.60
CA ILE A 133 5.59 -3.19 -7.27
C ILE A 133 7.11 -3.20 -7.35
N THR A 134 7.72 -2.11 -7.81
CA THR A 134 9.19 -1.99 -7.92
C THR A 134 9.85 -2.27 -6.57
N ASN A 135 9.38 -1.63 -5.49
CA ASN A 135 9.91 -1.87 -4.14
C ASN A 135 9.76 -3.34 -3.69
N ALA A 136 8.64 -3.99 -4.05
CA ALA A 136 8.40 -5.39 -3.72
C ALA A 136 9.28 -6.34 -4.54
N GLU A 137 9.49 -6.07 -5.82
CA GLU A 137 10.37 -6.85 -6.69
C GLU A 137 11.84 -6.73 -6.26
N ASP A 138 12.27 -5.52 -5.91
CA ASP A 138 13.62 -5.25 -5.42
C ASP A 138 13.92 -6.03 -4.13
N VAL A 139 13.01 -5.98 -3.14
CA VAL A 139 13.21 -6.73 -1.90
C VAL A 139 13.18 -8.23 -2.16
N LEU A 140 12.26 -8.73 -2.99
CA LEU A 140 12.18 -10.15 -3.32
C LEU A 140 13.46 -10.65 -3.99
N LEU A 141 14.06 -9.86 -4.89
CA LEU A 141 15.34 -10.18 -5.50
C LEU A 141 16.44 -10.32 -4.45
N LYS A 142 16.53 -9.39 -3.49
CA LYS A 142 17.52 -9.46 -2.40
C LYS A 142 17.30 -10.65 -1.47
N LEU A 143 16.05 -10.94 -1.11
CA LEU A 143 15.71 -12.07 -0.24
C LEU A 143 16.06 -13.41 -0.90
N ASN A 144 15.80 -13.56 -2.20
CA ASN A 144 16.13 -14.79 -2.94
C ASN A 144 17.64 -15.01 -3.12
N GLN A 145 18.47 -13.97 -2.98
CA GLN A 145 19.92 -14.05 -3.09
C GLN A 145 20.62 -14.39 -1.76
N LEU A 146 19.90 -14.31 -0.64
CA LEU A 146 20.46 -14.47 0.70
C LEU A 146 20.11 -15.84 1.28
N SER A 147 21.05 -16.43 2.02
CA SER A 147 20.73 -17.57 2.91
C SER A 147 19.79 -17.11 4.04
N LEU A 148 18.89 -18.00 4.45
CA LEU A 148 18.04 -17.82 5.63
C LEU A 148 18.84 -17.66 6.94
N ASP A 149 20.11 -18.09 6.95
CA ASP A 149 21.01 -17.92 8.09
C ASP A 149 21.56 -16.49 8.21
N ASN A 150 21.45 -15.66 7.16
CA ASN A 150 21.91 -14.27 7.19
C ASN A 150 20.84 -13.33 7.78
N THR A 151 20.39 -13.63 9.00
CA THR A 151 19.24 -13.01 9.67
C THR A 151 19.35 -11.48 9.71
N ARG A 152 20.55 -10.95 9.98
CA ARG A 152 20.81 -9.52 10.07
C ARG A 152 20.62 -8.79 8.74
N GLN A 153 21.09 -9.36 7.63
CA GLN A 153 20.90 -8.74 6.31
C GLN A 153 19.45 -8.86 5.86
N LEU A 154 18.80 -10.00 6.10
CA LEU A 154 17.38 -10.18 5.83
C LEU A 154 16.54 -9.11 6.55
N TYR A 155 16.78 -8.92 7.85
CA TYR A 155 16.13 -7.89 8.64
C TYR A 155 16.37 -6.49 8.08
N LYS A 156 17.62 -6.16 7.72
CA LYS A 156 17.97 -4.84 7.16
C LYS A 156 17.22 -4.55 5.86
N TYR A 157 17.18 -5.50 4.93
CA TYR A 157 16.48 -5.31 3.65
C TYR A 157 14.97 -5.20 3.83
N VAL A 158 14.38 -6.07 4.65
CA VAL A 158 12.94 -6.00 4.94
C VAL A 158 12.57 -4.71 5.65
N LYS A 159 13.39 -4.21 6.58
CA LYS A 159 13.16 -2.93 7.25
C LYS A 159 13.16 -1.77 6.24
N SER A 160 14.14 -1.72 5.35
CA SER A 160 14.21 -0.67 4.31
C SER A 160 13.00 -0.74 3.36
N PHE A 161 12.61 -1.94 2.96
CA PHE A 161 11.40 -2.17 2.16
C PHE A 161 10.14 -1.69 2.88
N HIS A 162 9.97 -2.04 4.16
CA HIS A 162 8.83 -1.62 4.96
C HIS A 162 8.73 -0.10 5.08
N MET A 163 9.86 0.59 5.31
CA MET A 163 9.89 2.05 5.33
C MET A 163 9.50 2.66 3.98
N SER A 164 9.94 2.06 2.88
CA SER A 164 9.56 2.49 1.53
C SER A 164 8.05 2.34 1.31
N LEU A 165 7.45 1.22 1.73
CA LEU A 165 6.00 1.04 1.64
C LEU A 165 5.20 1.93 2.59
N SER A 166 5.72 2.25 3.77
CA SER A 166 5.10 3.24 4.65
C SER A 166 4.99 4.61 3.96
N HIS A 167 6.04 5.01 3.22
CA HIS A 167 5.97 6.21 2.40
C HIS A 167 4.96 6.08 1.23
N ARG A 168 4.88 4.91 0.58
CA ARG A 168 3.83 4.64 -0.44
C ARG A 168 2.41 4.69 0.13
N MET A 169 2.22 4.36 1.41
CA MET A 169 0.92 4.49 2.06
C MET A 169 0.48 5.96 2.18
N ASN A 170 1.41 6.90 2.40
CA ASN A 170 1.08 8.33 2.36
C ASN A 170 0.61 8.76 0.97
N GLU A 171 1.26 8.25 -0.09
CA GLU A 171 0.80 8.49 -1.46
C GLU A 171 -0.57 7.88 -1.72
N TYR A 172 -0.83 6.67 -1.21
CA TYR A 172 -2.15 6.04 -1.28
C TYR A 172 -3.24 6.92 -0.64
N TYR A 173 -2.97 7.51 0.53
CA TYR A 173 -3.92 8.43 1.16
C TYR A 173 -4.14 9.67 0.31
N SER A 174 -3.07 10.28 -0.24
CA SER A 174 -3.20 11.38 -1.20
C SER A 174 -4.02 11.00 -2.45
N CYS A 175 -3.90 9.75 -2.92
CA CYS A 175 -4.74 9.25 -4.00
C CYS A 175 -6.22 9.17 -3.58
N CYS A 176 -6.52 8.77 -2.34
CA CYS A 176 -7.89 8.72 -1.82
C CYS A 176 -8.51 10.12 -1.67
N ASP A 177 -7.71 11.10 -1.26
CA ASP A 177 -8.17 12.47 -0.99
C ASP A 177 -8.25 13.34 -2.26
N PHE A 178 -7.77 12.82 -3.40
CA PHE A 178 -7.69 13.59 -4.65
C PHE A 178 -9.04 14.15 -5.10
N ALA A 179 -10.13 13.40 -4.92
CA ALA A 179 -11.48 13.86 -5.23
C ALA A 179 -11.85 15.12 -4.44
N GLN A 180 -11.50 15.18 -3.15
CA GLN A 180 -11.75 16.35 -2.32
C GLN A 180 -10.92 17.55 -2.76
N CYS A 181 -9.63 17.36 -3.04
CA CYS A 181 -8.75 18.45 -3.50
C CYS A 181 -9.29 19.09 -4.79
N VAL A 182 -9.61 18.28 -5.80
CA VAL A 182 -10.11 18.79 -7.09
C VAL A 182 -11.44 19.52 -6.94
N LEU A 183 -12.34 19.02 -6.09
CA LEU A 183 -13.62 19.69 -5.82
C LEU A 183 -13.46 21.01 -5.06
N MET A 184 -12.47 21.12 -4.17
CA MET A 184 -12.12 22.38 -3.52
C MET A 184 -11.59 23.40 -4.53
N ASP A 185 -10.62 23.00 -5.35
CA ASP A 185 -10.04 23.86 -6.39
C ASP A 185 -11.11 24.37 -7.37
N PHE A 186 -12.03 23.48 -7.77
CA PHE A 186 -13.16 23.83 -8.62
C PHE A 186 -14.07 24.87 -7.96
N LYS A 187 -14.45 24.66 -6.69
CA LYS A 187 -15.28 25.61 -5.93
C LYS A 187 -14.62 27.00 -5.85
N GLU A 188 -13.33 27.05 -5.53
CA GLU A 188 -12.58 28.31 -5.45
C GLU A 188 -12.53 29.03 -6.80
N SER A 189 -12.34 28.28 -7.89
CA SER A 189 -12.33 28.84 -9.25
C SER A 189 -13.67 29.45 -9.69
N GLN A 190 -14.80 28.96 -9.13
CA GLN A 190 -16.12 29.52 -9.38
C GLN A 190 -16.36 30.80 -8.59
N ALA A 191 -15.87 30.86 -7.34
CA ALA A 191 -16.00 32.05 -6.50
C ALA A 191 -15.27 33.28 -7.08
N ILE A 192 -14.19 33.08 -7.84
CA ILE A 192 -13.44 34.14 -8.53
C ILE A 192 -14.17 34.66 -9.78
N LYS A 193 -15.11 33.89 -10.33
CA LYS A 193 -15.88 34.26 -11.53
C LYS A 193 -17.20 34.98 -11.22
N MET A 194 -17.54 35.14 -9.93
CA MET A 194 -18.68 35.93 -9.43
C MET A 194 -18.20 37.31 -8.99
#